data_AF-O81611-F1
#
_entry.id   AF-O81611-F1
#
_cell.length_a   1.000
_cell.length_b   1.000
_cell.length_c   1.000
_cell.angle_alpha   90.00
_cell.angle_beta   90.00
_cell.angle_gamma   90.00
#
_symmetry.space_group_name_H-M   'P 1'
#
loop_
_entity.id
_entity.type
_entity.pdbx_description
1 polymer ?
#
loop_
_entity_poly.entity_id
_entity_poly.type
_entity_poly.pdbx_seq_one_letter_code
_entity_poly.pdbx_strand_id
1 'polypeptide(L)'
;PRSTPEMWPDLIQNAKEGGLDVIQTYVFWNGHEPSPGNYYFEDRYDPVKFIKLVHQAGLYVHLRIGPYICGEWNFGGFPVWLKYVPGIQFRTDNGPFKAQMQKFTEKIVNMMKAEKLFEPQGGPIMSQIEIEYGPIGWEIGAPGKAYTKWAAQMAVGLGTGVPWIMCKQEDAPDPIIDTCNGFYCENFMPNANYKPKMWTEAW
;
A
#
# COMPACT_ATOMS: atom_id res chain seq x y z
N PRO A 1 -9.38 -9.50 -1.23
CA PRO A 1 -10.80 -9.85 -0.98
C PRO A 1 -11.73 -9.93 -2.21
N ARG A 2 -11.26 -9.68 -3.44
CA ARG A 2 -12.13 -9.74 -4.66
C ARG A 2 -12.34 -11.14 -5.23
N SER A 3 -11.71 -12.15 -4.65
CA SER A 3 -11.87 -13.58 -4.96
C SER A 3 -11.80 -14.38 -3.66
N THR A 4 -12.29 -15.62 -3.67
CA THR A 4 -12.30 -16.49 -2.48
C THR A 4 -10.95 -17.19 -2.28
N PRO A 5 -10.64 -17.66 -1.06
CA PRO A 5 -9.40 -18.39 -0.79
C PRO A 5 -9.19 -19.63 -1.66
N GLU A 6 -10.27 -20.28 -2.09
CA GLU A 6 -10.24 -21.46 -2.97
C GLU A 6 -9.81 -21.10 -4.39
N MET A 7 -10.11 -19.88 -4.85
CA MET A 7 -9.71 -19.40 -6.18
C MET A 7 -8.25 -18.93 -6.22
N TRP A 8 -7.67 -18.54 -5.10
CA TRP A 8 -6.34 -17.92 -5.07
C TRP A 8 -5.23 -18.77 -5.72
N PRO A 9 -5.10 -20.09 -5.43
CA PRO A 9 -4.06 -20.91 -6.04
C PRO A 9 -4.12 -20.88 -7.57
N ASP A 10 -5.30 -21.08 -8.16
CA ASP A 10 -5.50 -21.12 -9.61
C ASP A 10 -5.23 -19.75 -10.25
N LEU A 11 -5.69 -18.65 -9.63
CA LEU A 11 -5.42 -17.30 -10.11
C LEU A 11 -3.93 -16.96 -10.10
N ILE A 12 -3.22 -17.35 -9.03
CA ILE A 12 -1.78 -17.14 -8.88
C ILE A 12 -1.01 -17.99 -9.90
N GLN A 13 -1.42 -19.23 -10.12
CA GLN A 13 -0.79 -20.13 -11.09
C GLN A 13 -0.97 -19.61 -12.52
N ASN A 14 -2.17 -19.17 -12.89
CA ASN A 14 -2.43 -18.55 -14.20
C ASN A 14 -1.59 -17.28 -14.40
N ALA A 15 -1.43 -16.46 -13.37
CA ALA A 15 -0.56 -15.29 -13.41
C ALA A 15 0.92 -15.67 -13.67
N LYS A 16 1.42 -16.70 -12.99
CA LYS A 16 2.77 -17.23 -13.22
C LYS A 16 2.95 -17.76 -14.64
N GLU A 17 2.00 -18.55 -15.14
CA GLU A 17 2.02 -19.10 -16.50
C GLU A 17 1.90 -17.99 -17.56
N GLY A 18 1.23 -16.89 -17.22
CA GLY A 18 1.19 -15.67 -18.02
C GLY A 18 2.49 -14.86 -18.02
N GLY A 19 3.51 -15.28 -17.26
CA GLY A 19 4.82 -14.64 -17.21
C GLY A 19 4.94 -13.47 -16.24
N LEU A 20 4.06 -13.37 -15.24
CA LEU A 20 4.23 -12.38 -14.17
C LEU A 20 5.30 -12.82 -13.17
N ASP A 21 6.14 -11.88 -12.74
CA ASP A 21 7.11 -12.08 -11.65
C ASP A 21 6.57 -11.59 -10.29
N VAL A 22 5.61 -10.66 -10.31
CA VAL A 22 5.11 -9.95 -9.12
C VAL A 22 3.59 -9.89 -9.13
N ILE A 23 2.97 -10.29 -8.03
CA ILE A 23 1.54 -10.04 -7.76
C ILE A 23 1.40 -8.75 -6.95
N GLN A 24 0.65 -7.79 -7.48
CA GLN A 24 0.38 -6.53 -6.78
C GLN A 24 -1.00 -6.58 -6.12
N THR A 25 -1.10 -6.11 -4.87
CA THR A 25 -2.39 -6.03 -4.16
C THR A 25 -2.45 -4.88 -3.18
N TYR A 26 -3.66 -4.35 -2.98
CA TYR A 26 -3.97 -3.39 -1.93
C TYR A 26 -4.28 -4.07 -0.59
N VAL A 27 -4.12 -3.33 0.50
CA VAL A 27 -4.65 -3.68 1.82
C VAL A 27 -5.92 -2.87 2.09
N PHE A 28 -7.02 -3.54 2.42
CA PHE A 28 -8.35 -2.95 2.50
C PHE A 28 -8.74 -2.64 3.96
N TRP A 29 -8.28 -1.51 4.50
CA TRP A 29 -8.41 -1.18 5.93
C TRP A 29 -9.85 -1.33 6.45
N ASN A 30 -10.84 -0.80 5.75
CA ASN A 30 -12.24 -0.91 6.16
C ASN A 30 -12.77 -2.34 6.32
N GLY A 31 -12.26 -3.30 5.53
CA GLY A 31 -12.58 -4.71 5.68
C GLY A 31 -11.81 -5.35 6.83
N HIS A 32 -10.57 -4.91 7.07
CA HIS A 32 -9.74 -5.42 8.14
C HIS A 32 -10.05 -4.83 9.51
N GLU A 33 -10.68 -3.66 9.62
CA GLU A 33 -11.07 -3.03 10.88
C GLU A 33 -12.51 -2.48 10.80
N PRO A 34 -13.53 -3.36 10.80
CA PRO A 34 -14.93 -2.96 10.65
C PRO A 34 -15.42 -2.02 11.77
N SER A 35 -14.81 -2.08 12.95
CA SER A 35 -15.04 -1.14 14.07
C SER A 35 -13.73 -0.91 14.83
N PRO A 36 -13.58 0.21 15.57
CA PRO A 36 -12.31 0.59 16.17
C PRO A 36 -11.70 -0.52 17.04
N GLY A 37 -10.50 -0.97 16.69
CA GLY A 37 -9.75 -1.99 17.41
C GLY A 37 -10.17 -3.44 17.15
N ASN A 38 -11.28 -3.68 16.45
CA ASN A 38 -11.77 -5.01 16.13
C ASN A 38 -11.32 -5.37 14.72
N TYR A 39 -10.37 -6.30 14.62
CA TYR A 39 -9.75 -6.67 13.37
C TYR A 39 -10.30 -7.98 12.79
N TYR A 40 -10.37 -8.05 11.46
CA TYR A 40 -10.79 -9.24 10.71
C TYR A 40 -9.71 -9.61 9.66
N PHE A 41 -9.08 -10.76 9.85
CA PHE A 41 -8.05 -11.30 8.95
C PHE A 41 -8.34 -12.75 8.54
N GLU A 42 -9.61 -13.11 8.46
CA GLU A 42 -10.05 -14.47 8.11
C GLU A 42 -10.64 -14.52 6.69
N ASP A 43 -10.84 -15.74 6.19
CA ASP A 43 -11.48 -16.00 4.90
C ASP A 43 -10.79 -15.20 3.76
N ARG A 44 -11.54 -14.53 2.87
CA ARG A 44 -11.03 -13.70 1.77
C ARG A 44 -10.28 -12.42 2.22
N TYR A 45 -10.19 -12.18 3.52
CA TYR A 45 -9.46 -11.08 4.14
C TYR A 45 -8.23 -11.57 4.91
N ASP A 46 -7.72 -12.76 4.64
CA ASP A 46 -6.42 -13.22 5.18
C ASP A 46 -5.25 -12.83 4.24
N PRO A 47 -4.57 -11.67 4.46
CA PRO A 47 -3.45 -11.25 3.61
C PRO A 47 -2.23 -12.16 3.80
N VAL A 48 -2.04 -12.75 4.99
CA VAL A 48 -0.89 -13.61 5.28
C VAL A 48 -0.99 -14.88 4.45
N LYS A 49 -2.16 -15.53 4.46
CA LYS A 49 -2.41 -16.72 3.65
C LYS A 49 -2.25 -16.41 2.17
N PHE A 50 -2.83 -15.31 1.68
CA PHE A 50 -2.69 -14.90 0.28
C PHE A 50 -1.22 -14.72 -0.13
N ILE A 51 -0.44 -13.96 0.66
CA ILE A 51 0.97 -13.69 0.36
C ILE A 51 1.82 -14.97 0.43
N LYS A 52 1.54 -15.87 1.38
CA LYS A 52 2.20 -17.18 1.45
C LYS A 52 1.93 -18.02 0.21
N LEU A 53 0.71 -18.01 -0.34
CA LEU A 53 0.40 -18.71 -1.60
C LEU A 53 1.18 -18.11 -2.78
N VAL A 54 1.29 -16.78 -2.87
CA VAL A 54 2.10 -16.12 -3.91
C VAL A 54 3.57 -16.54 -3.78
N HIS A 55 4.11 -16.56 -2.56
CA HIS A 55 5.47 -16.99 -2.30
C HIS A 55 5.72 -18.47 -2.65
N GLN A 56 4.77 -19.36 -2.29
CA GLN A 56 4.83 -20.79 -2.64
C GLN A 56 4.84 -21.01 -4.16
N ALA A 57 4.15 -20.15 -4.91
CA ALA A 57 4.21 -20.16 -6.37
C ALA A 57 5.55 -19.62 -6.91
N GLY A 58 6.44 -19.07 -6.07
CA GLY A 58 7.73 -18.52 -6.48
C GLY A 58 7.64 -17.13 -7.10
N LEU A 59 6.58 -16.37 -6.76
CA LEU A 59 6.39 -14.98 -7.20
C LEU A 59 6.67 -14.00 -6.06
N TYR A 60 7.01 -12.76 -6.41
CA TYR A 60 7.10 -11.66 -5.44
C TYR A 60 5.73 -10.98 -5.25
N VAL A 61 5.63 -10.14 -4.22
CA VAL A 61 4.45 -9.34 -3.90
C VAL A 61 4.80 -7.87 -3.84
N HIS A 62 4.04 -7.03 -4.55
CA HIS A 62 4.01 -5.58 -4.28
C HIS A 62 2.80 -5.26 -3.39
N LEU A 63 3.05 -5.05 -2.10
CA LEU A 63 2.02 -4.81 -1.09
C LEU A 63 1.76 -3.31 -0.94
N ARG A 64 0.60 -2.85 -1.42
CA ARG A 64 0.18 -1.46 -1.39
C ARG A 64 -0.70 -1.23 -0.16
N ILE A 65 -0.08 -0.79 0.94
CA ILE A 65 -0.71 -0.82 2.27
C ILE A 65 -1.78 0.28 2.44
N GLY A 66 -1.66 1.41 1.73
CA GLY A 66 -2.57 2.54 1.85
C GLY A 66 -2.12 3.55 2.93
N PRO A 67 -3.03 4.16 3.72
CA PRO A 67 -4.34 3.62 4.10
C PRO A 67 -5.48 3.92 3.12
N TYR A 68 -5.38 5.01 2.35
CA TYR A 68 -6.24 5.22 1.20
C TYR A 68 -5.72 4.36 0.06
N ILE A 69 -6.62 3.68 -0.66
CA ILE A 69 -6.26 2.81 -1.79
C ILE A 69 -7.00 3.16 -3.07
N CYS A 70 -7.95 4.11 -3.02
CA CYS A 70 -8.91 4.34 -4.10
C CYS A 70 -9.58 3.01 -4.50
N GLY A 71 -9.12 2.43 -5.61
CA GLY A 71 -9.32 1.04 -6.00
C GLY A 71 -10.75 0.71 -6.31
N GLU A 72 -11.59 1.70 -6.65
CA GLU A 72 -13.03 1.54 -6.88
C GLU A 72 -13.67 0.74 -5.73
N TRP A 73 -13.18 1.03 -4.52
CA TRP A 73 -13.55 0.34 -3.29
C TRP A 73 -14.32 1.28 -2.37
N ASN A 74 -15.21 0.71 -1.57
CA ASN A 74 -16.05 1.47 -0.67
C ASN A 74 -15.21 2.43 0.19
N PHE A 75 -15.56 3.72 0.13
CA PHE A 75 -14.91 4.81 0.84
C PHE A 75 -13.37 4.88 0.66
N GLY A 76 -12.87 4.40 -0.48
CA GLY A 76 -11.44 4.39 -0.82
C GLY A 76 -10.57 3.55 0.11
N GLY A 77 -11.18 2.59 0.83
CA GLY A 77 -10.51 1.75 1.82
C GLY A 77 -10.61 2.27 3.26
N PHE A 78 -11.05 3.49 3.51
CA PHE A 78 -11.18 3.99 4.88
C PHE A 78 -12.35 3.34 5.61
N PRO A 79 -12.20 2.98 6.89
CA PRO A 79 -13.34 2.58 7.71
C PRO A 79 -14.29 3.76 7.92
N VAL A 80 -15.60 3.53 7.83
CA VAL A 80 -16.60 4.61 7.99
C VAL A 80 -16.54 5.24 9.39
N TRP A 81 -16.29 4.44 10.42
CA TRP A 81 -16.13 4.92 11.80
C TRP A 81 -15.01 5.97 11.93
N LEU A 82 -14.00 5.92 11.06
CA LEU A 82 -12.87 6.85 11.08
C LEU A 82 -13.35 8.28 10.91
N LYS A 83 -14.38 8.52 10.08
CA LYS A 83 -14.95 9.85 9.82
C LYS A 83 -15.48 10.54 11.09
N TYR A 84 -15.84 9.76 12.11
CA TYR A 84 -16.45 10.25 13.34
C TYR A 84 -15.46 10.40 14.49
N VAL A 85 -14.17 10.15 14.26
CA VAL A 85 -13.12 10.44 15.24
C VAL A 85 -13.05 11.97 15.45
N PRO A 86 -13.09 12.47 16.70
CA PRO A 86 -13.06 13.90 16.97
C PRO A 86 -11.88 14.62 16.31
N GLY A 87 -12.17 15.70 15.58
CA GLY A 87 -11.16 16.55 14.93
C GLY A 87 -10.50 15.92 13.69
N ILE A 88 -11.02 14.82 13.16
CA ILE A 88 -10.38 14.15 12.03
C ILE A 88 -10.54 14.91 10.72
N GLN A 89 -9.46 14.96 9.94
CA GLN A 89 -9.45 15.43 8.56
C GLN A 89 -8.58 14.46 7.76
N PHE A 90 -9.14 13.89 6.70
CA PHE A 90 -8.46 12.83 5.96
C PHE A 90 -7.37 13.40 5.05
N ARG A 91 -6.29 12.63 4.90
CA ARG A 91 -5.22 12.84 3.91
C ARG A 91 -4.67 14.28 3.92
N THR A 92 -4.42 14.79 5.12
CA THR A 92 -3.80 16.10 5.36
C THR A 92 -3.02 16.05 6.67
N ASP A 93 -2.33 17.14 7.01
CA ASP A 93 -1.51 17.24 8.22
C ASP A 93 -2.39 17.36 9.48
N ASN A 94 -3.05 16.26 9.84
CA ASN A 94 -4.05 16.17 10.89
C ASN A 94 -3.65 15.10 11.91
N GLY A 95 -3.44 15.50 13.17
CA GLY A 95 -3.00 14.61 14.25
C GLY A 95 -3.84 13.34 14.41
N PRO A 96 -5.18 13.44 14.55
CA PRO A 96 -6.05 12.27 14.65
C PRO A 96 -5.92 11.31 13.46
N PHE A 97 -5.90 11.83 12.23
CA PHE A 97 -5.75 11.00 11.04
C PHE A 97 -4.40 10.30 10.98
N LYS A 98 -3.30 11.03 11.21
CA LYS A 98 -1.94 10.50 11.24
C LYS A 98 -1.79 9.37 12.25
N ALA A 99 -2.34 9.54 13.46
CA ALA A 99 -2.30 8.51 14.50
C ALA A 99 -3.03 7.22 14.08
N GLN A 100 -4.22 7.33 13.48
CA GLN A 100 -4.99 6.16 13.03
C GLN A 100 -4.33 5.47 11.83
N MET A 101 -3.85 6.24 10.85
CA MET A 101 -3.10 5.74 9.71
C MET A 101 -1.86 4.97 10.17
N GLN A 102 -1.03 5.59 11.00
CA GLN A 102 0.20 4.97 11.51
C GLN A 102 -0.11 3.68 12.27
N LYS A 103 -1.11 3.69 13.15
CA LYS A 103 -1.52 2.48 13.90
C LYS A 103 -1.88 1.32 12.97
N PHE A 104 -2.65 1.58 11.91
CA PHE A 104 -3.03 0.53 10.97
C PHE A 104 -1.84 0.06 10.11
N THR A 105 -1.04 0.99 9.58
CA THR A 105 0.15 0.67 8.79
C THR A 105 1.15 -0.15 9.62
N GLU A 106 1.44 0.25 10.85
CA GLU A 106 2.29 -0.48 11.80
C GLU A 106 1.78 -1.89 12.04
N LYS A 107 0.46 -2.05 12.25
CA LYS A 107 -0.15 -3.36 12.45
C LYS A 107 0.11 -4.29 11.25
N ILE A 108 -0.12 -3.81 10.03
CA ILE A 108 0.10 -4.60 8.81
C ILE A 108 1.58 -4.95 8.66
N VAL A 109 2.49 -3.98 8.81
CA VAL A 109 3.94 -4.23 8.70
C VAL A 109 4.40 -5.23 9.76
N ASN A 110 3.96 -5.09 11.01
CA ASN A 110 4.32 -6.01 12.08
C ASN A 110 3.79 -7.43 11.85
N MET A 111 2.57 -7.57 11.30
CA MET A 111 2.04 -8.87 10.89
C MET A 111 2.91 -9.51 9.80
N MET A 112 3.30 -8.75 8.77
CA MET A 112 4.16 -9.27 7.70
C MET A 112 5.56 -9.66 8.23
N LYS A 113 6.13 -8.86 9.14
CA LYS A 113 7.43 -9.15 9.79
C LYS A 113 7.40 -10.39 10.65
N ALA A 114 6.34 -10.58 11.44
CA ALA A 114 6.18 -11.74 12.32
C ALA A 114 6.18 -13.05 11.52
N GLU A 115 5.64 -13.00 10.30
CA GLU A 115 5.59 -14.11 9.34
C GLU A 115 6.80 -14.17 8.40
N LYS A 116 7.80 -13.30 8.58
CA LYS A 116 9.01 -13.17 7.76
C LYS A 116 8.73 -12.96 6.26
N LEU A 117 7.71 -12.16 5.94
CA LEU A 117 7.24 -12.01 4.57
C LEU A 117 7.94 -10.90 3.78
N PHE A 118 8.76 -10.04 4.40
CA PHE A 118 9.61 -9.11 3.64
C PHE A 118 10.81 -9.83 3.02
N GLU A 119 11.24 -9.38 1.84
CA GLU A 119 12.31 -10.04 1.07
C GLU A 119 13.63 -10.26 1.84
N PRO A 120 14.13 -9.28 2.62
CA PRO A 120 15.33 -9.48 3.44
C PRO A 120 15.19 -10.55 4.54
N GLN A 121 13.95 -10.96 4.85
CA GLN A 121 13.65 -12.03 5.80
C GLN A 121 13.43 -13.40 5.12
N GLY A 122 13.55 -13.45 3.78
CA GLY A 122 13.28 -14.61 2.93
C GLY A 122 11.87 -14.66 2.34
N GLY A 123 11.05 -13.60 2.51
CA GLY A 123 9.69 -13.53 1.97
C GLY A 123 9.57 -12.84 0.61
N PRO A 124 8.35 -12.61 0.08
CA PRO A 124 8.16 -12.07 -1.27
C PRO A 124 7.95 -10.53 -1.34
N ILE A 125 7.83 -9.80 -0.23
CA ILE A 125 7.20 -8.46 -0.25
C ILE A 125 8.15 -7.30 -0.60
N MET A 126 7.69 -6.41 -1.50
CA MET A 126 8.01 -4.97 -1.63
C MET A 126 6.82 -4.08 -1.20
N SER A 127 7.03 -2.80 -0.85
CA SER A 127 6.01 -1.98 -0.16
C SER A 127 5.63 -0.67 -0.87
N GLN A 128 4.38 -0.23 -0.72
CA GLN A 128 3.91 1.13 -1.07
C GLN A 128 3.08 1.74 0.07
N ILE A 129 3.22 3.06 0.26
CA ILE A 129 2.41 3.89 1.17
C ILE A 129 1.62 4.94 0.38
N GLU A 130 0.41 5.29 0.84
CA GLU A 130 -0.50 6.21 0.14
C GLU A 130 -0.81 5.80 -1.32
N ILE A 131 -1.67 6.56 -2.00
CA ILE A 131 -2.06 6.32 -3.38
C ILE A 131 -2.41 7.65 -4.07
N GLU A 132 -1.73 7.93 -5.18
CA GLU A 132 -2.00 9.09 -6.05
C GLU A 132 -2.24 10.40 -5.29
N TYR A 133 -1.39 10.68 -4.28
CA TYR A 133 -1.60 11.82 -3.39
C TYR A 133 -1.06 13.13 -3.97
N GLY A 134 -0.12 13.11 -4.93
CA GLY A 134 0.47 14.32 -5.52
C GLY A 134 -0.54 15.38 -5.96
N PRO A 135 -1.58 15.04 -6.76
CA PRO A 135 -2.62 16.00 -7.15
C PRO A 135 -3.38 16.61 -5.97
N ILE A 136 -3.68 15.81 -4.94
CA ILE A 136 -4.37 16.28 -3.73
C ILE A 136 -3.46 17.17 -2.90
N GLY A 137 -2.21 16.75 -2.70
CA GLY A 137 -1.18 17.51 -1.99
C GLY A 137 -0.92 18.87 -2.64
N TRP A 138 -0.95 18.94 -3.97
CA TRP A 138 -0.87 20.19 -4.72
C TRP A 138 -2.04 21.12 -4.41
N GLU A 139 -3.27 20.61 -4.46
CA GLU A 139 -4.49 21.40 -4.23
C GLU A 139 -4.56 21.95 -2.80
N ILE A 140 -4.24 21.12 -1.79
CA ILE A 140 -4.33 21.53 -0.38
C ILE A 140 -3.10 22.30 0.12
N GLY A 141 -2.02 22.37 -0.67
CA GLY A 141 -0.85 23.22 -0.41
C GLY A 141 0.03 22.75 0.75
N ALA A 142 0.40 23.68 1.64
CA ALA A 142 1.42 23.42 2.68
C ALA A 142 1.07 22.26 3.63
N PRO A 143 -0.18 22.07 4.10
CA PRO A 143 -0.58 20.87 4.84
C PRO A 143 -0.35 19.57 4.07
N GLY A 144 -0.56 19.56 2.76
CA GLY A 144 -0.32 18.39 1.92
C GLY A 144 1.15 18.01 1.86
N LYS A 145 2.02 19.00 1.66
CA LYS A 145 3.48 18.80 1.69
C LYS A 145 3.98 18.29 3.04
N ALA A 146 3.44 18.81 4.14
CA ALA A 146 3.77 18.34 5.48
C ALA A 146 3.32 16.89 5.70
N TYR A 147 2.11 16.54 5.26
CA TYR A 147 1.59 15.19 5.30
C TYR A 147 2.39 14.21 4.43
N THR A 148 2.75 14.56 3.19
CA THR A 148 3.59 13.72 2.31
C THR A 148 4.91 13.37 2.98
N LYS A 149 5.60 14.37 3.54
CA LYS A 149 6.87 14.16 4.27
C LYS A 149 6.68 13.24 5.46
N TRP A 150 5.65 13.48 6.26
CA TRP A 150 5.33 12.65 7.41
C TRP A 150 5.01 11.20 7.02
N ALA A 151 4.19 10.99 5.99
CA ALA A 151 3.77 9.65 5.56
C ALA A 151 4.96 8.83 5.06
N ALA A 152 5.84 9.44 4.25
CA ALA A 152 7.07 8.83 3.79
C ALA A 152 8.02 8.49 4.94
N GLN A 153 8.25 9.44 5.86
CA GLN A 153 9.11 9.22 7.04
C GLN A 153 8.57 8.12 7.95
N MET A 154 7.27 8.10 8.19
CA MET A 154 6.60 7.07 8.98
C MET A 154 6.82 5.70 8.34
N ALA A 155 6.51 5.55 7.04
CA ALA A 155 6.64 4.28 6.32
C ALA A 155 8.09 3.75 6.32
N VAL A 156 9.06 4.60 5.98
CA VAL A 156 10.49 4.25 6.00
C VAL A 156 10.94 3.88 7.41
N GLY A 157 10.49 4.62 8.42
CA GLY A 157 10.77 4.38 9.83
C GLY A 157 10.27 3.03 10.36
N LEU A 158 9.31 2.39 9.67
CA LEU A 158 8.87 1.03 10.02
C LEU A 158 9.93 -0.04 9.73
N GLY A 159 10.98 0.28 8.98
CA GLY A 159 12.16 -0.58 8.80
C GLY A 159 11.81 -1.95 8.20
N THR A 160 11.06 -1.97 7.10
CA THR A 160 10.69 -3.20 6.36
C THR A 160 11.89 -3.89 5.71
N GLY A 161 12.98 -3.14 5.48
CA GLY A 161 14.18 -3.61 4.80
C GLY A 161 14.06 -3.62 3.27
N VAL A 162 12.90 -3.29 2.72
CA VAL A 162 12.64 -3.17 1.28
C VAL A 162 12.30 -1.73 0.89
N PRO A 163 12.46 -1.35 -0.38
CA PRO A 163 12.05 -0.03 -0.86
C PRO A 163 10.57 0.25 -0.61
N TRP A 164 10.27 1.53 -0.45
CA TRP A 164 8.91 2.05 -0.40
C TRP A 164 8.62 2.88 -1.65
N ILE A 165 7.40 2.75 -2.14
CA ILE A 165 6.89 3.44 -3.32
C ILE A 165 5.77 4.42 -2.93
N MET A 166 5.60 5.50 -3.72
CA MET A 166 4.40 6.34 -3.77
C MET A 166 4.05 6.64 -5.24
N CYS A 167 2.88 6.23 -5.72
CA CYS A 167 2.48 6.50 -7.11
C CYS A 167 1.90 7.91 -7.29
N LYS A 168 2.12 8.51 -8.47
CA LYS A 168 1.79 9.92 -8.80
C LYS A 168 2.18 10.89 -7.67
N GLN A 169 3.43 10.80 -7.22
CA GLN A 169 3.98 11.63 -6.14
C GLN A 169 5.34 12.23 -6.55
N GLU A 170 5.32 13.24 -7.43
CA GLU A 170 6.55 13.83 -7.99
C GLU A 170 7.52 14.36 -6.92
N ASP A 171 7.01 14.83 -5.77
CA ASP A 171 7.82 15.31 -4.65
C ASP A 171 8.07 14.25 -3.55
N ALA A 172 7.97 12.96 -3.88
CA ALA A 172 8.26 11.87 -2.95
C ALA A 172 9.69 12.01 -2.36
N PRO A 173 9.83 12.17 -1.04
CA PRO A 173 11.13 12.36 -0.43
C PRO A 173 11.94 11.07 -0.42
N ASP A 174 13.26 11.19 -0.47
CA ASP A 174 14.14 10.04 -0.32
C ASP A 174 13.92 9.27 0.99
N PRO A 175 14.05 7.94 0.99
CA PRO A 175 14.42 7.05 -0.13
C PRO A 175 13.21 6.55 -0.96
N ILE A 176 12.03 7.17 -0.88
CA ILE A 176 10.83 6.71 -1.58
C ILE A 176 11.00 6.80 -3.10
N ILE A 177 10.55 5.78 -3.83
CA ILE A 177 10.48 5.77 -5.29
C ILE A 177 9.11 6.28 -5.73
N ASP A 178 9.07 7.37 -6.49
CA ASP A 178 7.85 7.81 -7.16
C ASP A 178 7.59 7.02 -8.44
N THR A 179 6.32 6.70 -8.69
CA THR A 179 5.91 5.82 -9.80
C THR A 179 4.76 6.39 -10.61
N CYS A 180 4.57 5.86 -11.82
CA CYS A 180 3.54 6.30 -12.74
C CYS A 180 2.33 5.34 -12.76
N ASN A 181 1.15 5.91 -13.04
CA ASN A 181 -0.11 5.22 -13.27
C ASN A 181 -0.79 5.82 -14.51
N GLY A 182 -1.40 5.01 -15.36
CA GLY A 182 -2.11 5.48 -16.55
C GLY A 182 -2.22 4.43 -17.64
N PHE A 183 -2.71 4.85 -18.81
CA PHE A 183 -2.66 4.04 -20.03
C PHE A 183 -1.25 3.97 -20.63
N TYR A 184 -0.44 5.01 -20.38
CA TYR A 184 0.86 5.24 -20.99
C TYR A 184 1.78 5.91 -19.97
N CYS A 185 2.99 5.36 -19.78
CA CYS A 185 4.03 5.88 -18.87
C CYS A 185 5.43 5.87 -19.53
N GLU A 186 5.53 5.74 -20.85
CA GLU A 186 6.79 5.66 -21.61
C GLU A 186 7.68 6.90 -21.44
N ASN A 187 7.10 8.06 -21.13
CA ASN A 187 7.83 9.31 -20.89
C ASN A 187 8.02 9.66 -19.41
N PHE A 188 7.45 8.87 -18.48
CA PHE A 188 7.66 9.09 -17.06
C PHE A 188 9.14 8.91 -16.69
N MET A 189 9.65 9.81 -15.85
CA MET A 189 10.95 9.71 -15.20
C MET A 189 10.73 9.92 -13.69
N PRO A 190 11.35 9.11 -12.83
CA PRO A 190 11.27 9.31 -11.39
C PRO A 190 11.97 10.62 -11.00
N ASN A 191 11.68 11.11 -9.80
CA ASN A 191 12.13 12.42 -9.34
C ASN A 191 13.64 12.51 -9.02
N ALA A 192 14.39 11.40 -9.14
CA ALA A 192 15.84 11.37 -9.03
C ALA A 192 16.46 10.32 -9.95
N ASN A 193 17.65 10.62 -10.50
CA ASN A 193 18.33 9.79 -11.51
C ASN A 193 18.77 8.40 -11.03
N TYR A 194 18.91 8.19 -9.72
CA TYR A 194 19.27 6.89 -9.13
C TYR A 194 18.05 6.04 -8.77
N LYS A 195 16.82 6.56 -8.95
CA LYS A 195 15.59 5.80 -8.73
C LYS A 195 15.22 5.07 -10.02
N PRO A 196 14.73 3.82 -9.93
CA PRO A 196 14.26 3.10 -11.11
C PRO A 196 12.95 3.70 -11.61
N LYS A 197 12.73 3.65 -12.92
CA LYS A 197 11.44 3.93 -13.52
C LYS A 197 10.48 2.76 -13.27
N MET A 198 9.34 3.02 -12.64
CA MET A 198 8.32 1.99 -12.39
C MET A 198 6.92 2.48 -12.77
N TRP A 199 6.13 1.59 -13.36
CA TRP A 199 4.72 1.81 -13.73
C TRP A 199 3.85 0.89 -12.89
N THR A 200 3.16 1.43 -11.90
CA THR A 200 2.41 0.66 -10.89
C THR A 200 1.00 0.28 -11.32
N GLU A 201 0.40 1.02 -12.26
CA GLU A 201 -0.93 0.70 -12.79
C GLU A 201 -1.01 0.96 -14.29
N ALA A 202 -0.90 -0.10 -15.08
CA ALA A 202 -1.18 -0.12 -16.51
C ALA A 202 -2.65 -0.52 -16.71
N TRP A 203 -3.48 0.47 -17.11
CA TRP A 203 -4.92 0.30 -17.29
C TRP A 203 -5.29 -0.27 -18.66
#